data_AF-A0A1H3M4M7-F1
#
_entry.id   AF-A0A1H3M4M7-F1
#
_cell.length_a   1.000
_cell.length_b   1.000
_cell.length_c   1.000
_cell.angle_alpha   90.00
_cell.angle_beta   90.00
_cell.angle_gamma   90.00
#
_symmetry.space_group_name_H-M   'P 1'
#
loop_
_entity.id
_entity.type
_entity.pdbx_description
1 polymer ?
#
loop_
_entity_poly.entity_id
_entity_poly.type
_entity_poly.pdbx_seq_one_letter_code
_entity_poly.pdbx_strand_id
1 'polypeptide(L)' 'KEGKRKAESISWLRDNMEYNSDGTAKITKNINPSEEWFYVELLWSIGPEAEIIEPDFIKNKLIERAKSVITKYHDL' A
#
# COMPACT_ATOMS: atom_id res chain seq x y z
N LYS A 1 23.81 -4.45 11.88
CA LYS A 1 22.44 -4.05 12.26
C LYS A 1 21.81 -3.43 11.03
N GLU A 2 20.94 -4.18 10.35
CA GLU A 2 20.39 -3.82 9.04
C GLU A 2 19.66 -2.48 9.11
N GLY A 3 20.04 -1.59 8.21
CA GLY A 3 19.51 -0.24 8.12
C GLY A 3 18.03 -0.28 7.78
N LYS A 4 17.21 0.30 8.65
CA LYS A 4 15.80 0.56 8.36
C LYS A 4 15.74 1.45 7.12
N ARG A 5 15.13 0.98 6.03
CA ARG A 5 14.72 1.87 4.93
C ARG A 5 13.68 2.82 5.51
N LYS A 6 14.11 4.05 5.80
CA LYS A 6 13.19 5.17 6.04
C LYS A 6 12.28 5.26 4.81
N ALA A 7 10.98 5.14 5.02
CA ALA A 7 9.99 5.58 4.04
C ALA A 7 9.97 7.11 4.03
N GLU A 8 11.05 7.72 3.54
CA GLU A 8 11.01 9.10 3.07
C GLU A 8 10.12 9.09 1.82
N SER A 9 9.11 9.98 1.79
CA SER A 9 8.18 10.26 0.67
C SER A 9 8.59 9.48 -0.57
N ILE A 10 7.98 8.32 -0.78
CA ILE A 10 8.42 7.32 -1.74
C ILE A 10 8.40 7.99 -3.11
N SER A 11 9.56 8.48 -3.58
CA SER A 11 9.67 9.19 -4.85
C SER A 11 9.05 8.37 -5.96
N TRP A 12 9.20 7.05 -5.86
CA TRP A 12 8.56 6.07 -6.71
C TRP A 12 7.02 6.22 -6.81
N LEU A 13 6.29 6.46 -5.70
CA LEU A 13 4.84 6.67 -5.78
C LEU A 13 4.54 7.93 -6.58
N ARG A 14 5.23 9.03 -6.28
CA ARG A 14 5.05 10.32 -6.97
C ARG A 14 5.37 10.23 -8.46
N ASP A 15 6.44 9.51 -8.80
CA ASP A 15 6.92 9.34 -10.18
C ASP A 15 6.03 8.42 -11.01
N ASN A 16 5.18 7.60 -10.38
CA ASN A 16 4.26 6.68 -11.04
C ASN A 16 2.78 7.10 -10.89
N MET A 17 2.51 8.33 -10.42
CA MET A 17 1.16 8.89 -10.28
C MET A 17 0.73 9.64 -11.54
N GLU A 18 -0.47 9.31 -12.02
CA GLU A 18 -1.22 10.07 -13.01
C GLU A 18 -2.24 10.95 -12.28
N TYR A 19 -2.03 12.27 -12.30
CA TYR A 19 -2.89 13.22 -11.60
C TYR A 19 -4.10 13.62 -12.45
N ASN A 20 -5.26 13.63 -11.80
CA ASN A 20 -6.51 14.13 -12.36
C ASN A 20 -6.69 15.62 -12.04
N SER A 21 -7.58 16.28 -12.77
CA SER A 21 -7.86 17.72 -12.58
C SER A 21 -8.56 18.05 -11.26
N ASP A 22 -9.17 17.06 -10.60
CA ASP A 22 -9.86 17.18 -9.32
C ASP A 22 -8.92 17.02 -8.10
N GLY A 23 -7.62 16.84 -8.33
CA GLY A 23 -6.63 16.65 -7.28
C GLY A 23 -6.45 15.20 -6.83
N THR A 24 -7.20 14.24 -7.40
CA THR A 24 -6.94 12.81 -7.19
C THR A 24 -5.78 12.32 -8.07
N ALA A 25 -5.24 11.14 -7.75
CA ALA A 25 -4.20 10.52 -8.56
C ALA A 25 -4.42 9.01 -8.66
N LYS A 26 -4.01 8.42 -9.79
CA LYS A 26 -4.02 6.98 -10.04
C LYS A 26 -2.60 6.46 -10.24
N ILE A 27 -2.33 5.26 -9.74
CA ILE A 27 -1.09 4.53 -10.03
C ILE A 27 -1.46 3.25 -10.76
N THR A 28 -0.86 3.01 -11.92
CA THR A 28 -1.02 1.76 -12.68
C THR A 28 0.32 1.05 -12.77
N LYS A 29 0.44 -0.13 -12.17
CA LYS A 29 1.67 -0.92 -12.20
C LYS A 29 1.41 -2.41 -12.30
N ASN A 30 2.27 -3.11 -13.04
CA ASN A 30 2.34 -4.55 -12.99
C ASN A 30 2.94 -4.99 -11.66
N ILE A 31 2.17 -5.79 -10.91
CA ILE A 31 2.60 -6.37 -9.65
C ILE A 31 3.15 -7.75 -9.91
N ASN A 32 4.37 -8.01 -9.44
CA ASN A 32 4.91 -9.37 -9.40
C ASN A 32 4.30 -10.10 -8.19
N PRO A 33 3.54 -11.20 -8.39
CA PRO A 33 2.94 -11.95 -7.29
C PRO A 33 3.95 -12.43 -6.23
N SER A 34 5.22 -12.66 -6.60
CA SER A 34 6.26 -13.07 -5.65
C SER A 34 6.64 -11.97 -4.64
N GLU A 35 6.27 -10.72 -4.91
CA GLU A 35 6.58 -9.55 -4.10
C GLU A 35 5.34 -9.01 -3.37
N GLU A 36 4.27 -9.80 -3.26
CA GLU A 36 2.96 -9.37 -2.73
C GLU A 36 3.06 -8.58 -1.41
N TRP A 37 3.86 -9.04 -0.45
CA TRP A 37 3.99 -8.40 0.86
C TRP A 37 4.70 -7.05 0.82
N PHE A 38 5.63 -6.87 -0.11
CA PHE A 38 6.25 -5.57 -0.34
C PHE A 38 5.19 -4.56 -0.80
N TYR A 39 4.34 -4.95 -1.76
CA TYR A 39 3.26 -4.10 -2.24
C TYR A 39 2.20 -3.86 -1.18
N VAL A 40 1.83 -4.85 -0.37
CA VAL A 40 0.86 -4.69 0.72
C VAL A 40 1.34 -3.66 1.74
N GLU A 41 2.60 -3.74 2.21
CA GLU A 41 3.13 -2.78 3.18
C GLU A 41 3.32 -1.38 2.55
N LEU A 42 3.74 -1.31 1.28
CA LEU A 42 3.82 -0.06 0.53
C LEU A 42 2.45 0.62 0.45
N LEU A 43 1.42 -0.11 0.01
CA LEU A 43 0.07 0.42 -0.18
C LEU A 43 -0.61 0.76 1.15
N TRP A 44 -0.37 -0.05 2.19
CA TRP A 44 -0.81 0.26 3.55
C TRP A 44 -0.31 1.63 4.04
N SER A 45 0.91 2.01 3.66
CA SER A 45 1.50 3.29 4.06
C SER A 45 0.85 4.52 3.41
N ILE A 46 0.08 4.34 2.34
CA ILE A 46 -0.64 5.45 1.67
C ILE A 46 -1.79 5.95 2.55
N GLY A 47 -2.39 5.06 3.34
CA GLY A 47 -3.47 5.38 4.26
C GLY A 47 -4.87 5.07 3.72
N PRO A 48 -5.90 5.31 4.53
CA PRO A 48 -7.26 4.83 4.30
C PRO A 48 -8.00 5.55 3.16
N GLU A 49 -7.52 6.71 2.72
CA GLU A 49 -8.08 7.46 1.59
C GLU A 49 -7.76 6.82 0.23
N ALA A 50 -6.84 5.85 0.20
CA ALA A 50 -6.47 5.15 -1.02
C ALA A 50 -7.37 3.93 -1.25
N GLU A 51 -7.89 3.80 -2.48
CA GLU A 51 -8.65 2.63 -2.91
C GLU A 51 -7.82 1.74 -3.84
N ILE A 52 -7.78 0.44 -3.54
CA ILE A 52 -7.25 -0.57 -4.46
C ILE A 52 -8.38 -1.03 -5.37
N ILE A 53 -8.30 -0.63 -6.64
CA ILE A 53 -9.24 -1.01 -7.69
C ILE A 53 -8.98 -2.47 -8.11
N GLU A 54 -7.74 -2.78 -8.49
CA GLU A 54 -7.27 -4.11 -8.90
C GLU A 54 -5.77 -4.26 -8.56
N PRO A 55 -5.26 -5.49 -8.43
CA PRO A 55 -5.97 -6.77 -8.47
C PRO A 55 -6.58 -7.16 -7.11
N ASP A 56 -7.66 -7.95 -7.13
CA ASP A 56 -8.40 -8.36 -5.92
C ASP A 56 -7.54 -9.06 -4.86
N PHE A 57 -6.51 -9.80 -5.27
CA PHE A 57 -5.67 -10.52 -4.30
C PHE A 57 -4.93 -9.55 -3.36
N ILE A 58 -4.47 -8.39 -3.86
CA ILE A 58 -3.82 -7.36 -3.03
C ILE A 58 -4.83 -6.73 -2.08
N LYS A 59 -6.04 -6.45 -2.57
CA LYS A 59 -7.14 -5.94 -1.76
C LYS A 59 -7.46 -6.88 -0.60
N ASN A 60 -7.56 -8.18 -0.86
CA ASN A 60 -7.80 -9.20 0.17
C ASN A 60 -6.65 -9.24 1.19
N LYS A 61 -5.39 -9.15 0.75
CA LYS A 61 -4.23 -9.10 1.66
C LYS A 61 -4.20 -7.87 2.56
N LEU A 62 -4.59 -6.70 2.04
CA LEU A 62 -4.71 -5.48 2.86
C LEU A 62 -5.80 -5.63 3.93
N ILE A 63 -6.91 -6.30 3.61
CA ILE A 63 -7.97 -6.61 4.59
C ILE A 63 -7.45 -7.57 5.68
N GLU A 64 -6.70 -8.62 5.29
CA GLU A 64 -6.05 -9.54 6.25
C GLU A 64 -5.09 -8.78 7.18
N ARG A 65 -4.29 -7.87 6.60
CA ARG A 65 -3.36 -7.02 7.34
C ARG A 65 -4.11 -6.12 8.34
N ALA A 66 -5.18 -5.46 7.91
CA ALA A 66 -6.01 -4.61 8.76
C ALA A 66 -6.57 -5.40 9.96
N LYS A 67 -7.16 -6.57 9.70
CA LYS A 67 -7.69 -7.46 10.75
C LYS A 67 -6.60 -7.86 11.76
N SER A 68 -5.41 -8.23 11.27
CA SER A 68 -4.28 -8.59 12.13
C SER A 68 -3.84 -7.43 13.04
N VAL A 69 -3.82 -6.19 12.53
CA VAL A 69 -3.55 -5.00 13.35
C VAL A 69 -4.62 -4.83 14.41
N ILE A 70 -5.90 -4.87 14.03
CA ILE A 70 -7.04 -4.70 14.94
C ILE A 70 -6.94 -5.70 16.10
N THR A 71 -6.74 -6.99 15.80
CA THR A 71 -6.57 -8.03 16.82
C THR A 71 -5.41 -7.72 17.76
N LYS A 72 -4.24 -7.35 17.22
CA LYS A 72 -3.04 -7.06 18.02
C LYS A 72 -3.22 -5.92 19.03
N TYR A 73 -4.07 -4.93 18.73
CA TYR A 73 -4.27 -3.77 19.60
C TYR A 73 -5.58 -3.82 20.42
N HIS A 74 -6.50 -4.72 20.11
CA HIS A 74 -7.71 -4.96 20.92
C HIS A 74 -7.52 -6.06 21.98
N ASP A 75 -6.49 -6.90 21.84
CA ASP A 75 -6.07 -7.83 22.89
C ASP A 75 -5.16 -7.16 23.97
N LEU A 76 -5.24 -5.82 24.11
CA LEU A 76 -4.53 -5.00 25.11
C LEU A 76 -5.48 -4.44 26.16
#